data_AF-A0A2D6YIH8-F1
#
_entry.id   AF-A0A2D6YIH8-F1
#
_cell.length_a   1.000
_cell.length_b   1.000
_cell.length_c   1.000
_cell.angle_alpha   90.00
_cell.angle_beta   90.00
_cell.angle_gamma   90.00
#
_symmetry.space_group_name_H-M   'P 1'
#
loop_
_entity.id
_entity.type
_entity.pdbx_description
1 polymer ?
#
loop_
_entity_poly.entity_id
_entity_poly.type
_entity_poly.pdbx_seq_one_letter_code
_entity_poly.pdbx_strand_id
1 'polypeptide(L)'
;MIATASQAKRKTEELTEALLKASINEEYSILSETSPCVQRLNLELSELNVYDPVSFVGEFLLDRPEFQQLDETVVTHPTCINCKAGNVARMQDIVGKFAKEVVLPHTVTCCDIAGDSEIFHPELHEKTLNSLQNQIPKNCSIGISNSNSYELGLSMVSGVKLGLCSTY
;
A
#
# COMPACT_ATOMS: atom_id res chain seq x y z
N MET A 1 -25.58 -6.07 -11.45
CA MET A 1 -26.15 -6.43 -10.14
C MET A 1 -25.61 -5.41 -9.15
N ILE A 2 -26.38 -4.36 -8.82
CA ILE A 2 -25.88 -3.27 -7.96
C ILE A 2 -25.98 -3.77 -6.53
N ALA A 3 -24.85 -3.91 -5.84
CA ALA A 3 -24.84 -4.24 -4.42
C ALA A 3 -25.52 -3.08 -3.65
N THR A 4 -26.60 -3.36 -2.92
CA THR A 4 -27.33 -2.34 -2.16
C THR A 4 -26.58 -1.99 -0.87
N ALA A 5 -26.82 -0.79 -0.31
CA ALA A 5 -26.24 -0.39 0.98
C ALA A 5 -26.52 -1.41 2.10
N SER A 6 -27.68 -2.08 2.05
CA SER A 6 -28.02 -3.17 2.96
C SER A 6 -27.15 -4.41 2.78
N GLN A 7 -26.78 -4.76 1.54
CA GLN A 7 -25.85 -5.87 1.28
C GLN A 7 -24.44 -5.55 1.77
N ALA A 8 -23.96 -4.32 1.57
CA ALA A 8 -22.66 -3.87 2.06
C ALA A 8 -22.59 -3.94 3.60
N LYS A 9 -23.63 -3.46 4.29
CA LYS A 9 -23.71 -3.55 5.75
C LYS A 9 -23.70 -5.00 6.24
N ARG A 10 -24.55 -5.85 5.67
CA ARG A 10 -24.60 -7.27 6.04
C ARG A 10 -23.25 -7.96 5.86
N LYS A 11 -22.54 -7.64 4.77
CA LYS A 11 -21.20 -8.20 4.52
C LYS A 11 -20.14 -7.68 5.49
N THR A 12 -20.29 -6.46 5.97
CA THR A 12 -19.42 -5.91 7.02
C THR A 12 -19.66 -6.65 8.34
N GLU A 13 -20.92 -6.87 8.73
CA GLU A 13 -21.28 -7.65 9.92
C GLU A 13 -20.75 -9.10 9.83
N GLU A 14 -21.00 -9.80 8.72
CA GLU A 14 -20.50 -11.16 8.47
C GLU A 14 -18.95 -11.21 8.56
N LEU A 15 -18.26 -10.21 8.02
CA LEU A 15 -16.80 -10.12 8.07
C LEU A 15 -16.28 -9.84 9.48
N THR A 16 -16.98 -8.99 10.25
CA THR A 16 -16.61 -8.65 11.63
C THR A 16 -16.60 -9.90 12.51
N GLU A 17 -17.68 -10.68 12.45
CA GLU A 17 -17.81 -11.92 13.22
C GLU A 17 -16.72 -12.93 12.85
N ALA A 18 -16.44 -13.07 11.54
CA ALA A 18 -15.39 -13.95 11.06
C ALA A 18 -14.00 -13.51 11.55
N LEU A 19 -13.71 -12.21 11.51
CA LEU A 19 -12.42 -11.66 11.94
C LEU A 19 -12.23 -11.77 13.45
N LEU A 20 -13.24 -11.46 14.27
CA LEU A 20 -13.18 -11.64 15.73
C LEU A 20 -12.87 -13.10 16.11
N LYS A 21 -13.53 -14.04 15.45
CA LYS A 21 -13.28 -15.46 15.67
C LYS A 21 -11.87 -15.87 15.22
N ALA A 22 -11.42 -15.38 14.06
CA ALA A 22 -10.11 -15.73 13.51
C ALA A 22 -8.95 -15.09 14.29
N SER A 23 -9.15 -13.88 14.82
CA SER A 23 -8.15 -13.17 15.64
C SER A 23 -8.11 -13.66 17.09
N ILE A 24 -8.95 -14.63 17.47
CA ILE A 24 -9.15 -15.05 18.88
C ILE A 24 -9.45 -13.82 19.75
N ASN A 25 -10.46 -13.03 19.35
CA ASN A 25 -10.82 -11.77 20.00
C ASN A 25 -9.61 -10.84 20.16
N GLU A 26 -8.96 -10.49 19.06
CA GLU A 26 -7.83 -9.54 18.97
C GLU A 26 -6.46 -10.05 19.45
N GLU A 27 -6.32 -11.31 19.87
CA GLU A 27 -5.00 -11.91 20.17
C GLU A 27 -4.05 -11.80 18.96
N TYR A 28 -4.58 -11.95 17.74
CA TYR A 28 -3.82 -11.76 16.50
C TYR A 28 -4.22 -10.47 15.76
N SER A 29 -3.21 -9.68 15.39
CA SER A 29 -3.38 -8.51 14.54
C SER A 29 -3.82 -8.89 13.12
N ILE A 30 -4.72 -8.10 12.55
CA ILE A 30 -5.26 -8.36 11.21
C ILE A 30 -4.49 -7.54 10.18
N LEU A 31 -3.90 -8.21 9.19
CA LEU A 31 -3.22 -7.58 8.07
C LEU A 31 -4.09 -7.63 6.81
N SER A 32 -4.15 -6.53 6.07
CA SER A 32 -4.77 -6.46 4.74
C SER A 32 -3.89 -5.67 3.78
N GLU A 33 -3.53 -6.27 2.65
CA GLU A 33 -2.71 -5.63 1.60
C GLU A 33 -3.43 -4.49 0.88
N THR A 34 -4.76 -4.43 0.99
CA THR A 34 -5.57 -3.43 0.30
C THR A 34 -5.85 -2.25 1.23
N SER A 35 -5.10 -1.14 1.08
CA SER A 35 -5.27 0.06 1.91
C SER A 35 -6.70 0.63 1.95
N PRO A 36 -7.50 0.60 0.84
CA PRO A 36 -8.92 0.97 0.90
C PRO A 36 -9.75 0.10 1.85
N CYS A 37 -9.47 -1.21 1.92
CA CYS A 37 -10.13 -2.11 2.86
C CYS A 37 -9.72 -1.77 4.29
N VAL A 38 -8.43 -1.52 4.55
CA VAL A 38 -7.94 -1.10 5.87
C VAL A 38 -8.66 0.16 6.34
N GLN A 39 -8.72 1.20 5.49
CA GLN A 39 -9.43 2.44 5.83
C GLN A 39 -10.91 2.18 6.12
N ARG A 40 -11.60 1.38 5.30
CA ARG A 40 -13.03 1.09 5.51
C ARG A 40 -13.26 0.28 6.79
N LEU A 41 -12.46 -0.75 7.01
CA LEU A 41 -12.61 -1.63 8.17
C LEU A 41 -12.32 -0.88 9.46
N ASN A 42 -11.27 -0.05 9.52
CA ASN A 42 -10.99 0.75 10.73
C ASN A 42 -12.07 1.84 11.01
N LEU A 43 -12.90 2.21 10.01
CA LEU A 43 -14.05 3.10 10.23
C LEU A 43 -15.28 2.36 10.75
N GLU A 44 -15.47 1.09 10.36
CA GLU A 44 -16.68 0.31 10.66
C GLU A 44 -16.47 -0.63 11.86
N LEU A 45 -15.24 -1.07 12.11
CA LEU A 45 -14.86 -2.08 13.09
C LEU A 45 -14.07 -1.43 14.23
N SER A 46 -14.74 -0.69 15.11
CA SER A 46 -14.08 0.02 16.20
C SER A 46 -13.34 -0.88 17.20
N GLU A 47 -13.68 -2.17 17.23
CA GLU A 47 -13.10 -3.18 18.13
C GLU A 47 -11.88 -3.89 17.50
N LEU A 48 -11.69 -3.82 16.18
CA LEU A 48 -10.61 -4.54 15.51
C LEU A 48 -9.64 -3.58 14.85
N ASN A 49 -8.35 -3.71 15.16
CA ASN A 49 -7.31 -2.99 14.45
C ASN A 49 -6.87 -3.77 13.21
N VAL A 50 -7.15 -3.21 12.03
CA VAL A 50 -6.66 -3.72 10.75
C VAL A 50 -5.47 -2.87 10.31
N TYR A 51 -4.39 -3.53 9.92
CA TYR A 51 -3.15 -2.91 9.49
C TYR A 51 -2.94 -3.12 7.99
N ASP A 52 -2.34 -2.14 7.32
CA ASP A 52 -1.71 -2.35 6.01
C ASP A 52 -0.25 -2.83 6.20
N PRO A 53 0.44 -3.29 5.15
CA PRO A 53 1.81 -3.78 5.26
C PRO A 53 2.78 -2.75 5.87
N VAL A 54 2.67 -1.48 5.52
CA VAL A 54 3.56 -0.41 6.03
C VAL A 54 3.35 -0.21 7.53
N SER A 55 2.09 -0.13 7.96
CA SER A 55 1.73 0.05 9.36
C SER A 55 2.10 -1.18 10.18
N PHE A 56 1.87 -2.39 9.64
CA PHE A 56 2.19 -3.65 10.30
C PHE A 56 3.69 -3.84 10.49
N VAL A 57 4.49 -3.63 9.44
CA VAL A 57 5.96 -3.70 9.53
C VAL A 57 6.47 -2.66 10.52
N GLY A 58 5.95 -1.42 10.40
CA GLY A 58 6.27 -0.30 11.28
C GLY A 58 6.02 -0.58 12.76
N GLU A 59 4.93 -1.29 13.07
CA GLU A 59 4.50 -1.56 14.44
C GLU A 59 5.16 -2.80 15.04
N PHE A 60 5.26 -3.90 14.27
CA PHE A 60 5.58 -5.22 14.83
C PHE A 60 6.94 -5.77 14.41
N LEU A 61 7.54 -5.25 13.34
CA LEU A 61 8.69 -5.88 12.68
C LEU A 61 9.97 -5.02 12.70
N LEU A 62 9.89 -3.71 12.97
CA LEU A 62 11.05 -2.81 12.91
C LEU A 62 12.17 -3.10 13.92
N ASP A 63 11.82 -3.70 15.06
CA ASP A 63 12.76 -4.07 16.13
C ASP A 63 13.38 -5.46 15.92
N ARG A 64 13.06 -6.14 14.81
CA ARG A 64 13.67 -7.44 14.51
C ARG A 64 15.11 -7.25 14.02
N PRO A 65 16.06 -8.04 14.52
CA PRO A 65 17.49 -7.78 14.36
C PRO A 65 18.09 -8.12 12.97
N GLU A 66 17.31 -8.61 12.00
CA GLU A 66 17.83 -9.16 10.74
C GLU A 66 17.38 -8.39 9.49
N PHE A 67 17.62 -7.08 9.44
CA PHE A 67 17.54 -6.35 8.17
C PHE A 67 18.89 -6.40 7.46
N GLN A 68 18.98 -7.14 6.35
CA GLN A 68 20.15 -7.12 5.48
C GLN A 68 20.01 -5.94 4.51
N GLN A 69 20.90 -4.95 4.64
CA GLN A 69 20.91 -3.82 3.73
C GLN A 69 21.42 -4.24 2.34
N LEU A 70 20.65 -3.90 1.32
CA LEU A 70 20.94 -4.06 -0.10
C LEU A 70 21.71 -2.83 -0.62
N ASP A 71 22.65 -3.04 -1.54
CA ASP A 71 23.38 -1.97 -2.24
C ASP A 71 22.56 -1.40 -3.42
N GLU A 72 21.27 -1.14 -3.17
CA GLU A 72 20.28 -0.77 -4.18
C GLU A 72 19.63 0.58 -3.84
N THR A 73 19.35 1.38 -4.87
CA THR A 73 18.47 2.55 -4.78
C THR A 73 17.03 2.09 -5.00
N VAL A 74 16.14 2.40 -4.05
CA VAL A 74 14.73 1.99 -4.08
C VAL A 74 13.82 3.23 -4.18
N VAL A 75 12.92 3.22 -5.16
CA VAL A 75 11.86 4.24 -5.27
C VAL A 75 10.64 3.80 -4.50
N THR A 76 10.06 4.70 -3.71
CA THR A 76 8.81 4.45 -2.97
C THR A 76 7.66 5.22 -3.58
N HIS A 77 6.49 4.59 -3.62
CA HIS A 77 5.25 5.24 -4.00
C HIS A 77 4.13 4.91 -2.99
N PRO A 78 3.96 5.72 -1.94
CA PRO A 78 2.87 5.53 -1.00
C PRO A 78 1.52 5.78 -1.69
N THR A 79 0.54 4.92 -1.44
CA THR A 79 -0.83 5.15 -1.92
C THR A 79 -1.42 6.42 -1.32
N CYS A 80 -2.40 7.03 -2.00
CA CYS A 80 -3.07 8.24 -1.51
C CYS A 80 -3.69 8.07 -0.10
N ILE A 81 -4.06 6.84 0.26
CA ILE A 81 -4.55 6.48 1.60
C ILE A 81 -3.40 6.48 2.61
N ASN A 82 -2.23 5.95 2.27
CA ASN A 82 -1.04 6.02 3.13
C ASN A 82 -0.57 7.46 3.34
N CYS A 83 -0.64 8.29 2.29
CA CYS A 83 -0.41 9.73 2.41
C CYS A 83 -1.36 10.38 3.41
N LYS A 84 -2.67 10.11 3.31
CA LYS A 84 -3.68 10.63 4.24
C LYS A 84 -3.52 10.09 5.67
N ALA A 85 -3.03 8.86 5.82
CA ALA A 85 -2.75 8.23 7.10
C ALA A 85 -1.44 8.72 7.76
N GLY A 86 -0.67 9.58 7.09
CA GLY A 86 0.62 10.05 7.62
C GLY A 86 1.74 9.01 7.59
N ASN A 87 1.57 7.92 6.84
CA ASN A 87 2.51 6.78 6.81
C ASN A 87 3.68 6.95 5.83
N VAL A 88 3.80 8.10 5.14
CA VAL A 88 4.86 8.34 4.14
C VAL A 88 6.25 8.21 4.77
N ALA A 89 6.51 8.92 5.87
CA ALA A 89 7.79 8.88 6.57
C ALA A 89 8.08 7.45 7.09
N ARG A 90 7.07 6.81 7.67
CA ARG A 90 7.18 5.41 8.14
C ARG A 90 7.57 4.45 7.01
N MET A 91 6.99 4.60 5.82
CA MET A 91 7.37 3.80 4.66
C MET A 91 8.83 4.06 4.26
N GLN A 92 9.27 5.31 4.25
CA GLN A 92 10.67 5.64 3.96
C GLN A 92 11.64 5.07 5.00
N ASP A 93 11.28 5.11 6.28
CA ASP A 93 12.08 4.55 7.37
C ASP A 93 12.20 3.03 7.27
N ILE A 94 11.10 2.35 6.93
CA ILE A 94 11.08 0.90 6.68
C ILE A 94 12.01 0.57 5.51
N VAL A 95 11.83 1.24 4.37
CA VAL A 95 12.64 0.99 3.17
C VAL A 95 14.10 1.35 3.39
N GLY A 96 14.38 2.40 4.17
CA GLY A 96 15.74 2.84 4.51
C GLY A 96 16.51 1.84 5.39
N LYS A 97 15.83 0.90 6.05
CA LYS A 97 16.50 -0.18 6.79
C LYS A 97 17.11 -1.26 5.88
N PHE A 98 16.61 -1.41 4.65
CA PHE A 98 17.12 -2.41 3.71
C PHE A 98 17.60 -1.85 2.38
N ALA A 99 17.34 -0.60 2.04
CA ALA A 99 17.89 0.07 0.85
C ALA A 99 19.09 0.94 1.22
N LYS A 100 20.00 1.15 0.26
CA LYS A 100 21.10 2.11 0.43
C LYS A 100 20.62 3.55 0.26
N GLU A 101 19.69 3.75 -0.66
CA GLU A 101 19.11 5.04 -0.97
C GLU A 101 17.61 4.88 -1.22
N VAL A 102 16.82 5.77 -0.62
CA VAL A 102 15.36 5.78 -0.79
C VAL A 102 14.96 7.06 -1.50
N VAL A 103 14.25 6.92 -2.61
CA VAL A 103 13.75 8.04 -3.42
C VAL A 103 12.24 8.09 -3.35
N LEU A 104 11.70 9.27 -3.06
CA LEU A 104 10.26 9.55 -3.11
C LEU A 104 10.02 10.58 -4.23
N PRO A 105 9.38 10.19 -5.34
CA PRO A 105 9.06 11.12 -6.43
C PRO A 105 8.13 12.23 -5.95
N HIS A 106 8.50 13.49 -6.21
CA HIS A 106 7.82 14.67 -5.64
C HIS A 106 6.48 15.01 -6.30
N THR A 107 6.28 14.66 -7.58
CA THR A 107 5.10 15.16 -8.33
C THR A 107 3.93 14.19 -8.40
N VAL A 108 4.09 12.94 -7.96
CA VAL A 108 3.04 11.91 -8.08
C VAL A 108 2.52 11.52 -6.71
N THR A 109 1.50 12.25 -6.23
CA THR A 109 0.80 11.95 -4.97
C THR A 109 -0.45 11.08 -5.16
N CYS A 110 -0.94 10.93 -6.39
CA CYS A 110 -2.03 10.05 -6.80
C CYS A 110 -1.67 9.46 -8.16
N CYS A 111 -1.90 8.16 -8.38
CA CYS A 111 -1.60 7.47 -9.64
C CYS A 111 -2.85 7.24 -10.51
N ASP A 112 -4.01 7.73 -10.05
CA ASP A 112 -5.34 7.57 -10.65
C ASP A 112 -5.77 6.12 -10.90
N ILE A 113 -5.12 5.17 -10.22
CA ILE A 113 -5.58 3.79 -10.08
C ILE A 113 -6.53 3.73 -8.87
N ALA A 114 -7.82 3.95 -9.12
CA ALA A 114 -8.84 3.89 -8.09
C ALA A 114 -10.08 3.11 -8.57
N GLY A 115 -10.35 1.96 -7.96
CA GLY A 115 -11.52 1.14 -8.28
C GLY A 115 -11.57 0.78 -9.76
N ASP A 116 -12.69 1.07 -10.40
CA ASP A 116 -12.90 0.76 -11.81
C ASP A 116 -12.38 1.87 -12.75
N SER A 117 -11.78 2.95 -12.23
CA SER A 117 -11.29 4.06 -13.07
C SER A 117 -10.22 3.62 -14.06
N GLU A 118 -9.38 2.65 -13.72
CA GLU A 118 -8.39 2.07 -14.65
C GLU A 118 -9.08 1.32 -15.81
N ILE A 119 -10.24 0.71 -15.55
CA ILE A 119 -11.02 -0.04 -16.54
C ILE A 119 -11.75 0.92 -17.49
N PHE A 120 -12.35 1.98 -16.94
CA PHE A 120 -13.19 2.90 -17.71
C PHE A 120 -12.43 4.09 -18.30
N HIS A 121 -11.29 4.45 -17.72
CA HIS A 121 -10.51 5.66 -18.05
C HIS A 121 -8.99 5.40 -18.02
N PRO A 122 -8.46 4.44 -18.80
CA PRO A 122 -7.03 4.14 -18.84
C PRO A 122 -6.16 5.35 -19.23
N GLU A 123 -6.72 6.31 -19.99
CA GLU A 123 -6.03 7.53 -20.41
C GLU A 123 -5.63 8.47 -19.26
N LEU A 124 -6.28 8.36 -18.09
CA LEU A 124 -5.93 9.15 -16.92
C LEU A 124 -4.60 8.68 -16.32
N HIS A 125 -4.38 7.37 -16.32
CA HIS A 125 -3.20 6.74 -15.76
C HIS A 125 -1.92 7.19 -16.48
N GLU A 126 -1.93 7.17 -17.82
CA GLU A 126 -0.79 7.63 -18.63
C GLU A 126 -0.46 9.11 -18.40
N LYS A 127 -1.48 9.96 -18.30
CA LYS A 127 -1.28 11.40 -18.09
C LYS A 127 -0.66 11.71 -16.74
N THR A 128 -1.10 11.02 -15.69
CA THR A 128 -0.67 11.28 -14.33
C THR A 128 0.74 10.75 -14.07
N LEU A 129 1.14 9.68 -14.77
CA LEU A 129 2.42 9.02 -14.56
C LEU A 129 3.49 9.34 -15.61
N ASN A 130 3.18 10.13 -16.64
CA ASN A 130 4.15 10.53 -17.67
C ASN A 130 5.44 11.18 -17.13
N SER A 131 5.36 11.83 -15.97
CA SER A 131 6.48 12.52 -15.33
C SER A 131 7.23 11.65 -14.33
N LEU A 132 6.68 10.48 -13.98
CA LEU A 132 7.26 9.59 -12.97
C LEU A 132 8.62 9.07 -13.42
N GLN A 133 8.73 8.63 -14.68
CA GLN A 133 9.97 8.07 -15.22
C GLN A 133 11.14 9.06 -15.14
N ASN A 134 10.88 10.36 -15.30
CA ASN A 134 11.91 11.41 -15.22
C ASN A 134 12.40 11.68 -13.79
N GLN A 135 11.69 11.21 -12.77
CA GLN A 135 12.03 11.37 -11.35
C GLN A 135 12.70 10.14 -10.75
N ILE A 136 12.71 9.03 -11.49
CA ILE A 136 13.36 7.80 -11.07
C ILE A 136 14.84 7.86 -11.47
N PRO A 137 15.78 7.65 -10.53
CA PRO A 137 17.20 7.58 -10.87
C PRO A 137 17.48 6.48 -11.89
N LYS A 138 18.38 6.72 -12.84
CA LYS A 138 18.71 5.74 -13.90
C LYS A 138 19.26 4.42 -13.39
N ASN A 139 19.82 4.42 -12.17
CA ASN A 139 20.36 3.25 -11.48
C ASN A 139 19.34 2.58 -10.54
N CYS A 140 18.08 3.03 -10.51
CA CYS A 140 17.03 2.45 -9.69
C CYS A 140 16.32 1.33 -10.45
N SER A 141 16.39 0.10 -9.93
CA SER A 141 15.74 -1.07 -10.54
C SER A 141 14.57 -1.61 -9.70
N ILE A 142 14.39 -1.11 -8.48
CA ILE A 142 13.39 -1.57 -7.51
C ILE A 142 12.47 -0.41 -7.15
N GLY A 143 11.16 -0.64 -7.23
CA GLY A 143 10.17 0.24 -6.61
C GLY A 143 9.34 -0.49 -5.57
N ILE A 144 8.84 0.23 -4.58
CA ILE A 144 8.00 -0.32 -3.52
C ILE A 144 6.71 0.48 -3.42
N SER A 145 5.60 -0.26 -3.41
CA SER A 145 4.26 0.25 -3.12
C SER A 145 3.61 -0.59 -2.03
N ASN A 146 2.56 -0.06 -1.43
CA ASN A 146 1.78 -0.72 -0.38
C ASN A 146 0.43 -1.26 -0.88
N SER A 147 0.27 -1.41 -2.20
CA SER A 147 -0.91 -2.00 -2.86
C SER A 147 -0.56 -2.69 -4.17
N ASN A 148 -1.05 -3.92 -4.37
CA ASN A 148 -0.83 -4.73 -5.58
C ASN A 148 -1.35 -4.04 -6.86
N SER A 149 -2.47 -3.31 -6.79
CA SER A 149 -2.99 -2.58 -7.96
C SER A 149 -2.05 -1.45 -8.38
N TYR A 150 -1.37 -0.84 -7.40
CA TYR A 150 -0.41 0.24 -7.65
C TYR A 150 0.89 -0.31 -8.19
N GLU A 151 1.34 -1.48 -7.71
CA GLU A 151 2.48 -2.21 -8.26
C GLU A 151 2.33 -2.42 -9.77
N LEU A 152 1.19 -2.94 -10.20
CA LEU A 152 0.94 -3.25 -11.61
C LEU A 152 0.94 -1.99 -12.48
N GLY A 153 0.13 -0.98 -12.14
CA GLY A 153 0.05 0.24 -12.96
C GLY A 153 1.37 1.01 -12.99
N LEU A 154 2.06 1.15 -11.85
CA LEU A 154 3.35 1.83 -11.81
C LEU A 154 4.43 1.03 -12.56
N SER A 155 4.40 -0.30 -12.54
CA SER A 155 5.38 -1.11 -13.29
C SER A 155 5.19 -0.98 -14.81
N MET A 156 3.95 -0.80 -15.28
CA MET A 156 3.65 -0.63 -16.71
C MET A 156 4.18 0.68 -17.29
N VAL A 157 4.28 1.73 -16.47
CA VAL A 157 4.60 3.11 -16.92
C VAL A 157 5.95 3.63 -16.45
N SER A 158 6.52 3.10 -15.37
CA SER A 158 7.78 3.60 -14.81
C SER A 158 9.02 2.98 -15.44
N GLY A 159 8.90 1.79 -16.04
CA GLY A 159 10.04 0.99 -16.50
C GLY A 159 10.85 0.35 -15.36
N VAL A 160 10.35 0.42 -14.12
CA VAL A 160 10.92 -0.21 -12.92
C VAL A 160 9.99 -1.32 -12.44
N LYS A 161 10.56 -2.43 -11.95
CA LYS A 161 9.75 -3.45 -11.29
C LYS A 161 9.38 -2.96 -9.89
N LEU A 162 8.09 -2.74 -9.65
CA LEU A 162 7.61 -2.52 -8.29
C LEU A 162 7.28 -3.85 -7.60
N GLY A 163 7.35 -3.87 -6.28
CA GLY A 163 6.82 -4.96 -5.45
C GLY A 163 6.21 -4.44 -4.15
N LEU A 164 5.47 -5.29 -3.45
CA LEU A 164 4.93 -4.96 -2.14
C LEU A 164 6.03 -4.75 -1.08
N CYS A 165 5.76 -3.82 -0.15
CA CYS A 165 6.57 -3.62 1.04
C CYS A 165 6.70 -4.88 1.93
N SER A 166 5.78 -5.85 1.83
CA SER A 166 5.85 -7.13 2.56
C SER A 166 6.77 -8.17 1.90
N THR A 167 7.24 -7.92 0.68
CA THR A 167 8.03 -8.89 -0.11
C THR A 167 9.54 -8.76 0.12
N TYR A 168 9.99 -7.66 0.72
CA TYR A 168 11.40 -7.31 0.95
C TYR A 168 11.64 -7.05 2.44
#